data_AF-A0A353R8J3-F1
#
_entry.id   AF-A0A353R8J3-F1
#
_cell.length_a   1.000
_cell.length_b   1.000
_cell.length_c   1.000
_cell.angle_alpha   90.00
_cell.angle_beta   90.00
_cell.angle_gamma   90.00
#
_symmetry.space_group_name_H-M   'P 1'
#
loop_
_entity.id
_entity.type
_entity.pdbx_description
1 polymer ?
#
loop_
_entity_poly.entity_id
_entity_poly.type
_entity_poly.pdbx_seq_one_letter_code
_entity_poly.pdbx_strand_id
1 'polypeptide(L)'
;MKKLVLVALTCLMTVSAFGQSRFYKKFSAYEGMTKVYISPSMFSLMGDDVQLGLTDDVNIAGIIKNMSGLYVLSTSNPGYIAEMKKDVGDLLRAGEFEVLMEVEDGKEKVIMYLQRQEDIITDLYICADENDEFSIIYLAGKLTSEDLKEMMKSVEK
;
A
#
# COMPACT_ATOMS: atom_id res chain seq x y z
N MET A 1 23.53 39.44 5.61
CA MET A 1 22.84 39.01 4.37
C MET A 1 23.16 37.57 3.97
N LYS A 2 24.44 37.17 3.84
CA LYS A 2 24.82 35.78 3.46
C LYS A 2 24.28 34.68 4.40
N LYS A 3 24.19 34.95 5.71
CA LYS A 3 23.63 34.00 6.71
C LYS A 3 22.10 33.87 6.65
N LEU A 4 21.38 34.91 6.23
CA LEU A 4 19.92 34.87 6.07
C LEU A 4 19.52 34.08 4.82
N VAL A 5 20.29 34.20 3.74
CA VAL A 5 20.10 33.38 2.52
C VAL A 5 20.32 31.90 2.81
N LEU A 6 21.32 31.56 3.64
CA LEU A 6 21.60 30.17 4.02
C LEU A 6 20.46 29.55 4.84
N VAL A 7 19.86 30.31 5.77
CA VAL A 7 18.71 29.86 6.59
C VAL A 7 17.43 29.71 5.77
N ALA A 8 17.20 30.60 4.80
CA ALA A 8 16.08 30.46 3.87
C ALA A 8 16.22 29.21 2.97
N LEU A 9 17.44 28.85 2.57
CA LEU A 9 17.71 27.67 1.75
C LEU A 9 17.47 26.35 2.51
N THR A 10 17.81 26.27 3.81
CA THR A 10 17.55 25.06 4.61
C THR A 10 16.07 24.87 4.93
N CYS A 11 15.28 25.94 5.02
CA CYS A 11 13.82 25.84 5.15
C CYS A 11 13.13 25.31 3.87
N LEU A 12 13.77 25.44 2.70
CA LEU A 12 13.27 24.89 1.43
C LEU A 12 13.64 23.42 1.21
N MET A 13 14.51 22.85 2.05
CA MET A 13 14.93 21.43 1.96
C MET A 13 14.00 20.46 2.70
N THR A 14 12.91 20.92 3.32
CA THR A 14 11.80 20.00 3.66
C THR A 14 10.99 19.71 2.40
N VAL A 15 11.68 19.30 1.32
CA VAL A 15 11.07 18.61 0.20
C VAL A 15 10.59 17.30 0.78
N SER A 16 9.31 17.31 1.05
CA SER A 16 8.57 16.27 1.71
C SER A 16 8.75 15.00 0.88
N ALA A 17 9.15 13.92 1.57
CA ALA A 17 9.33 12.59 1.01
C ALA A 17 7.96 11.97 0.65
N PHE A 18 7.22 12.63 -0.24
CA PHE A 18 5.83 12.37 -0.63
C PHE A 18 5.64 11.08 -1.46
N GLY A 19 6.66 10.23 -1.57
CA GLY A 19 6.60 9.00 -2.36
C GLY A 19 6.58 7.71 -1.55
N GLN A 20 6.86 7.75 -0.25
CA GLN A 20 6.79 6.55 0.60
C GLN A 20 5.59 6.67 1.52
N SER A 21 4.73 5.65 1.54
CA SER A 21 3.64 5.58 2.50
C SER A 21 4.18 5.86 3.90
N ARG A 22 3.56 6.82 4.59
CA ARG A 22 3.89 7.17 5.99
C ARG A 22 3.88 5.91 6.87
N PHE A 23 2.99 4.98 6.54
CA PHE A 23 2.87 3.66 7.13
C PHE A 23 4.15 2.83 6.90
N TYR A 24 4.56 2.67 5.64
CA TYR A 24 5.76 1.92 5.29
C TYR A 24 7.00 2.49 5.99
N LYS A 25 7.18 3.81 5.94
CA LYS A 25 8.33 4.48 6.56
C LYS A 25 8.40 4.30 8.07
N LYS A 26 7.25 4.27 8.76
CA LYS A 26 7.18 4.07 10.21
C LYS A 26 7.57 2.65 10.60
N PHE A 27 6.87 1.66 10.06
CA PHE A 27 6.98 0.27 10.51
C PHE A 27 8.18 -0.46 9.91
N SER A 28 8.70 -0.03 8.76
CA SER A 28 9.92 -0.63 8.16
C SER A 28 11.18 -0.49 9.03
N ALA A 29 11.17 0.38 10.04
CA ALA A 29 12.26 0.53 11.01
C ALA A 29 12.19 -0.45 12.19
N TYR A 30 11.09 -1.19 12.35
CA TYR A 30 10.84 -2.03 13.52
C TYR A 30 11.55 -3.37 13.34
N GLU A 31 12.13 -3.87 14.44
CA GLU A 31 12.77 -5.19 14.46
C GLU A 31 11.71 -6.29 14.39
N GLY A 32 11.92 -7.33 13.59
CA GLY A 32 10.93 -8.40 13.39
C GLY A 32 9.75 -8.03 12.47
N MET A 33 9.85 -6.91 11.74
CA MET A 33 8.93 -6.56 10.66
C MET A 33 9.42 -7.15 9.34
N THR A 34 8.61 -7.99 8.70
CA THR A 34 8.81 -8.36 7.29
C THR A 34 8.47 -7.16 6.44
N LYS A 35 9.39 -6.77 5.55
CA LYS A 35 9.24 -5.57 4.72
C LYS A 35 9.68 -5.83 3.30
N VAL A 36 8.77 -5.64 2.36
CA VAL A 36 9.03 -5.77 0.92
C VAL A 36 8.64 -4.46 0.26
N TYR A 37 9.53 -3.94 -0.57
CA TYR A 37 9.23 -2.82 -1.45
C TYR A 37 9.58 -3.23 -2.88
N ILE A 38 8.61 -3.07 -3.77
CA ILE A 38 8.81 -3.24 -5.21
C ILE A 38 8.65 -1.89 -5.89
N SER A 39 9.68 -1.50 -6.63
CA SER A 39 9.72 -0.21 -7.33
C SER A 39 9.05 -0.28 -8.70
N PRO A 40 8.65 0.88 -9.28
CA PRO A 40 8.14 0.96 -10.65
C PRO A 40 9.10 0.39 -11.69
N SER A 41 10.40 0.53 -11.47
CA SER A 41 11.43 -0.04 -12.34
C SER A 41 11.38 -1.56 -12.32
N MET A 42 11.13 -2.19 -11.17
CA MET A 42 10.98 -3.64 -11.11
C MET A 42 9.71 -4.09 -11.84
N PHE A 43 8.59 -3.39 -11.67
CA PHE A 43 7.36 -3.66 -12.42
C PHE A 43 7.56 -3.61 -13.93
N SER A 44 8.34 -2.63 -14.41
CA SER A 44 8.66 -2.48 -15.83
C SER A 44 9.52 -3.64 -16.37
N LEU A 45 10.32 -4.27 -15.50
CA LEU A 45 11.16 -5.43 -15.84
C LEU A 45 10.39 -6.75 -15.76
N MET A 46 9.35 -6.83 -14.94
CA MET A 46 8.57 -8.05 -14.70
C MET A 46 7.66 -8.45 -15.88
N GLY A 47 7.38 -7.54 -16.83
CA GLY A 47 6.54 -7.83 -18.00
C GLY A 47 5.05 -8.03 -17.64
N ASP A 48 4.28 -8.63 -18.55
CA ASP A 48 2.82 -8.86 -18.39
C ASP A 48 2.47 -10.09 -17.53
N ASP A 49 3.44 -10.97 -17.26
CA ASP A 49 3.22 -12.27 -16.62
C ASP A 49 3.53 -12.28 -15.11
N VAL A 50 3.06 -11.26 -14.39
CA VAL A 50 3.36 -11.14 -12.95
C VAL A 50 2.31 -11.84 -12.08
N GLN A 51 2.56 -13.09 -11.72
CA GLN A 51 1.89 -13.71 -10.57
C GLN A 51 2.63 -13.31 -9.29
N LEU A 52 2.24 -12.18 -8.69
CA LEU A 52 2.64 -11.91 -7.31
C LEU A 52 1.78 -12.81 -6.43
N GLY A 53 2.36 -13.91 -5.94
CA GLY A 53 1.73 -14.86 -5.01
C GLY A 53 1.47 -14.28 -3.62
N LEU A 54 0.94 -13.06 -3.55
CA LEU A 54 0.51 -12.39 -2.33
C LEU A 54 -0.84 -12.95 -1.84
N THR A 55 -1.61 -13.54 -2.75
CA THR A 55 -2.80 -14.38 -2.54
C THR A 55 -3.03 -15.17 -3.82
N ASP A 56 -3.30 -16.47 -3.76
CA ASP A 56 -3.44 -17.36 -4.93
C ASP A 56 -4.55 -16.90 -5.93
N ASP A 57 -5.46 -16.01 -5.50
CA ASP A 57 -6.63 -15.59 -6.28
C ASP A 57 -6.59 -14.14 -6.81
N VAL A 58 -5.52 -13.37 -6.58
CA VAL A 58 -5.48 -11.93 -6.99
C VAL A 58 -4.31 -11.65 -7.93
N ASN A 59 -4.59 -11.63 -9.23
CA ASN A 59 -3.63 -11.19 -10.25
C ASN A 59 -3.62 -9.65 -10.35
N ILE A 60 -2.53 -9.07 -9.86
CA ILE A 60 -2.29 -7.61 -9.86
C ILE A 60 -1.39 -7.15 -11.02
N ALA A 61 -1.02 -8.01 -11.97
CA ALA A 61 -0.11 -7.68 -13.08
C ALA A 61 -0.65 -6.52 -13.95
N GLY A 62 -1.97 -6.52 -14.23
CA GLY A 62 -2.60 -5.55 -15.12
C GLY A 62 -2.49 -4.10 -14.65
N ILE A 63 -2.54 -3.87 -13.33
CA ILE A 63 -2.47 -2.52 -12.75
C ILE A 63 -1.07 -2.09 -12.37
N ILE A 64 -0.15 -3.05 -12.25
CA ILE A 64 1.18 -2.84 -11.71
C ILE A 64 2.04 -1.87 -12.55
N LYS A 65 1.75 -1.74 -13.84
CA LYS A 65 2.42 -0.80 -14.74
C LYS A 65 2.14 0.67 -14.42
N ASN A 66 0.96 0.97 -13.88
CA ASN A 66 0.54 2.32 -13.52
C ASN A 66 0.82 2.63 -12.03
N MET A 67 1.51 1.72 -11.34
CA MET A 67 1.85 1.87 -9.94
C MET A 67 3.17 2.60 -9.72
N SER A 68 3.15 3.46 -8.69
CA SER A 68 4.29 4.17 -8.16
C SER A 68 5.11 3.32 -7.18
N GLY A 69 4.55 2.21 -6.68
CA GLY A 69 5.24 1.26 -5.81
C GLY A 69 4.28 0.29 -5.12
N LEU A 70 4.81 -0.89 -4.75
CA LEU A 70 4.14 -1.85 -3.87
C LEU A 70 4.94 -1.95 -2.57
N TYR A 71 4.22 -1.92 -1.46
CA TYR A 71 4.78 -2.00 -0.12
C TYR A 71 4.05 -3.11 0.64
N VAL A 72 4.79 -4.11 1.09
CA VAL A 72 4.27 -5.17 1.96
C VAL A 72 4.93 -5.03 3.33
N LEU A 73 4.12 -5.04 4.36
CA LEU A 73 4.55 -5.11 5.74
C LEU A 73 3.79 -6.22 6.45
N SER A 74 4.49 -7.11 7.13
CA SER A 74 3.84 -8.10 7.99
C SER A 74 4.60 -8.33 9.28
N THR A 75 3.87 -8.70 10.32
CA THR A 75 4.44 -9.00 11.63
C THR A 75 3.55 -9.93 12.44
N SER A 76 4.19 -10.82 13.20
CA SER A 76 3.52 -11.66 14.21
C SER A 76 3.69 -11.14 15.64
N ASN A 77 4.25 -9.93 15.82
CA ASN A 77 4.43 -9.33 17.14
C ASN A 77 3.10 -8.71 17.61
N PRO A 78 2.49 -9.17 18.72
CA PRO A 78 1.17 -8.68 19.15
C PRO A 78 1.11 -7.17 19.42
N GLY A 79 2.20 -6.59 19.91
CA GLY A 79 2.29 -5.15 20.17
C GLY A 79 2.28 -4.33 18.88
N TYR A 80 3.05 -4.77 17.88
CA TYR A 80 3.08 -4.11 16.57
C TYR A 80 1.80 -4.34 15.78
N ILE A 81 1.18 -5.52 15.88
CA ILE A 81 -0.15 -5.79 15.31
C ILE A 81 -1.17 -4.78 15.83
N ALA A 82 -1.25 -4.59 17.15
CA ALA A 82 -2.18 -3.65 17.76
C ALA A 82 -1.94 -2.21 17.29
N GLU A 83 -0.67 -1.80 17.18
CA GLU A 83 -0.29 -0.47 16.68
C GLU A 83 -0.61 -0.29 15.20
N MET A 84 -0.32 -1.28 14.35
CA MET A 84 -0.64 -1.25 12.92
C MET A 84 -2.15 -1.17 12.69
N LYS A 85 -2.95 -2.01 13.36
CA LYS A 85 -4.41 -1.97 13.27
C LYS A 85 -4.97 -0.61 13.66
N LYS A 86 -4.43 -0.01 14.73
CA LYS A 86 -4.82 1.34 15.16
C LYS A 86 -4.51 2.38 14.09
N ASP A 87 -3.29 2.38 13.55
CA ASP A 87 -2.87 3.35 12.54
C ASP A 87 -3.64 3.17 11.22
N VAL A 88 -3.99 1.94 10.83
CA VAL A 88 -4.88 1.68 9.69
C VAL A 88 -6.26 2.26 9.97
N GLY A 89 -6.81 1.99 11.15
CA GLY A 89 -8.11 2.55 11.54
C GLY A 89 -8.12 4.08 11.58
N ASP A 90 -7.02 4.73 11.98
CA ASP A 90 -6.86 6.19 11.93
C ASP A 90 -6.75 6.70 10.48
N LEU A 91 -6.00 6.01 9.61
CA LEU A 91 -5.89 6.32 8.17
C LEU A 91 -7.27 6.27 7.50
N LEU A 92 -7.98 5.17 7.68
CA LEU A 92 -9.28 4.93 7.07
C LEU A 92 -10.33 5.94 7.54
N ARG A 93 -10.27 6.40 8.80
CA ARG A 93 -11.15 7.45 9.33
C ARG A 93 -10.82 8.85 8.82
N ALA A 94 -9.55 9.11 8.50
CA ALA A 94 -9.09 10.42 8.05
C ALA A 94 -9.28 10.65 6.55
N GLY A 95 -9.34 9.58 5.76
CA GLY A 95 -9.59 9.63 4.32
C GLY A 95 -10.99 9.15 3.94
N GLU A 96 -11.32 9.34 2.66
CA GLU A 96 -12.52 8.77 2.05
C GLU A 96 -12.15 7.44 1.38
N PHE A 97 -12.30 6.34 2.12
CA PHE A 97 -12.02 4.99 1.64
C PHE A 97 -13.31 4.21 1.39
N GLU A 98 -13.33 3.49 0.27
CA GLU A 98 -14.36 2.52 -0.09
C GLU A 98 -13.86 1.11 0.18
N VAL A 99 -14.72 0.24 0.73
CA VAL A 99 -14.43 -1.20 0.84
C VAL A 99 -14.79 -1.85 -0.49
N LEU A 100 -13.81 -2.46 -1.15
CA LEU A 100 -14.02 -3.19 -2.41
C LEU A 100 -14.29 -4.67 -2.20
N MET A 101 -13.62 -5.25 -1.21
CA MET A 101 -13.70 -6.67 -0.90
C MET A 101 -13.53 -6.85 0.59
N GLU A 102 -14.34 -7.72 1.17
CA GLU A 102 -14.22 -8.19 2.55
C GLU A 102 -14.45 -9.69 2.55
N VAL A 103 -13.45 -10.43 3.00
CA VAL A 103 -13.49 -11.88 3.18
C VAL A 103 -13.25 -12.16 4.65
N GLU A 104 -14.10 -12.99 5.25
CA GLU A 104 -13.97 -13.43 6.62
C GLU A 104 -14.15 -14.95 6.67
N ASP A 105 -13.13 -15.66 7.17
CA ASP A 105 -13.16 -17.10 7.41
C ASP A 105 -12.67 -17.40 8.83
N GLY A 106 -13.63 -17.67 9.73
CA GLY A 106 -13.36 -17.95 11.14
C GLY A 106 -12.72 -16.77 11.87
N LYS A 107 -11.39 -16.80 12.04
CA LYS A 107 -10.61 -15.73 12.67
C LYS A 107 -9.79 -14.91 11.68
N GLU A 108 -9.80 -15.31 10.42
CA GLU A 108 -9.07 -14.67 9.35
C GLU A 108 -9.96 -13.64 8.69
N LYS A 109 -9.42 -12.46 8.45
CA LYS A 109 -10.16 -11.35 7.86
C LYS A 109 -9.27 -10.60 6.88
N VAL A 110 -9.71 -10.53 5.63
CA VAL A 110 -9.03 -9.78 4.57
C VAL A 110 -9.97 -8.68 4.08
N ILE A 111 -9.51 -7.43 4.14
CA ILE A 111 -10.25 -6.29 3.60
C ILE A 111 -9.39 -5.53 2.60
N MET A 112 -9.98 -5.25 1.44
CA MET A 112 -9.42 -4.37 0.41
C MET A 112 -10.13 -3.02 0.44
N TYR A 113 -9.34 -1.96 0.66
CA TYR A 113 -9.78 -0.57 0.70
C TYR A 113 -9.23 0.20 -0.50
N LEU A 114 -10.08 1.06 -1.06
CA LEU A 114 -9.77 1.93 -2.20
C LEU A 114 -9.98 3.38 -1.80
N GLN A 115 -9.01 4.25 -2.12
CA GLN A 115 -9.21 5.69 -2.11
C GLN A 115 -9.13 6.22 -3.53
N ARG A 116 -10.03 7.16 -3.85
CA ARG A 116 -10.07 7.86 -5.13
C ARG A 116 -10.19 9.36 -4.94
N GLN A 117 -9.61 10.10 -5.88
CA GLN A 117 -9.87 11.51 -6.09
C GLN A 117 -10.53 11.63 -7.46
N GLU A 118 -11.80 12.06 -7.46
CA GLU A 118 -12.64 12.03 -8.66
C GLU A 118 -12.68 10.62 -9.26
N ASP A 119 -12.25 10.46 -10.52
CA ASP A 119 -12.22 9.16 -11.23
C ASP A 119 -10.86 8.44 -11.14
N ILE A 120 -9.89 9.01 -10.42
CA ILE A 120 -8.54 8.46 -10.28
C ILE A 120 -8.39 7.79 -8.92
N ILE A 121 -8.15 6.49 -8.96
CA ILE A 121 -7.74 5.72 -7.79
C ILE A 121 -6.32 6.13 -7.43
N THR A 122 -6.12 6.57 -6.19
CA THR A 122 -4.81 7.04 -5.70
C THR A 122 -4.12 6.01 -4.83
N ASP A 123 -4.90 5.24 -4.07
CA ASP A 123 -4.37 4.34 -3.05
C ASP A 123 -5.24 3.08 -2.96
N LEU A 124 -4.59 1.92 -2.91
CA LEU A 124 -5.23 0.64 -2.64
C LEU A 124 -4.49 -0.04 -1.49
N TYR A 125 -5.24 -0.41 -0.45
CA TYR A 125 -4.74 -1.11 0.72
C TYR A 125 -5.41 -2.46 0.86
N ILE A 126 -4.65 -3.51 1.09
CA ILE A 126 -5.15 -4.83 1.47
C ILE A 126 -4.63 -5.10 2.88
N CYS A 127 -5.54 -5.31 3.82
CA CYS A 127 -5.22 -5.66 5.19
C CYS A 127 -5.68 -7.10 5.45
N ALA A 128 -4.75 -7.99 5.77
CA ALA A 128 -5.01 -9.37 6.16
C ALA A 128 -4.68 -9.54 7.64
N ASP A 129 -5.69 -9.95 8.40
CA ASP A 129 -5.63 -10.25 9.83
C ASP A 129 -5.79 -11.76 9.99
N GLU A 130 -4.67 -12.46 10.18
CA GLU A 130 -4.58 -13.92 10.15
C GLU A 130 -4.08 -14.41 11.52
N ASN A 131 -4.98 -14.83 12.41
CA ASN A 131 -4.68 -15.42 13.73
C ASN A 131 -3.62 -14.69 14.60
N ASP A 132 -2.32 -14.90 14.31
CA ASP A 132 -1.17 -14.34 14.99
C ASP A 132 -0.28 -13.44 14.12
N GLU A 133 -0.64 -13.20 12.85
CA GLU A 133 0.03 -12.30 11.92
C GLU A 133 -0.93 -11.22 11.39
N PHE A 134 -0.39 -10.01 11.19
CA PHE A 134 -1.09 -8.95 10.49
C PHE A 134 -0.25 -8.44 9.33
N SER A 135 -0.83 -8.46 8.15
CA SER A 135 -0.21 -8.07 6.89
C SER A 135 -0.94 -6.88 6.27
N ILE A 136 -0.17 -5.92 5.78
CA ILE A 136 -0.66 -4.82 4.96
C ILE A 136 0.11 -4.81 3.65
N ILE A 137 -0.65 -4.86 2.57
CA ILE A 137 -0.16 -4.59 1.22
C ILE A 137 -0.72 -3.22 0.82
N TYR A 138 0.18 -2.31 0.46
CA TYR A 138 -0.17 -0.99 -0.04
C TYR A 138 0.35 -0.81 -1.46
N LEU A 139 -0.58 -0.48 -2.35
CA LEU A 139 -0.35 -0.21 -3.76
C LEU A 139 -0.55 1.29 -3.97
N ALA A 140 0.55 2.00 -4.21
CA ALA A 140 0.53 3.42 -4.56
C ALA A 140 0.47 3.55 -6.07
N GLY A 141 -0.44 4.36 -6.62
CA GLY A 141 -0.55 4.50 -8.07
C GLY A 141 -1.63 5.48 -8.47
N LYS A 142 -1.65 5.88 -9.74
CA LYS A 142 -2.80 6.57 -10.33
C LYS A 142 -3.48 5.58 -11.26
N LEU A 143 -4.50 4.90 -10.77
CA LEU A 143 -5.24 3.93 -11.56
C LEU A 143 -6.54 4.55 -12.05
N THR A 144 -6.91 4.21 -13.26
CA THR A 144 -8.21 4.56 -13.85
C THR A 144 -9.23 3.47 -13.55
N SER A 145 -10.51 3.76 -13.80
CA SER A 145 -11.55 2.74 -13.69
C SER A 145 -11.40 1.61 -14.71
N GLU A 146 -10.76 1.85 -15.87
CA GLU A 146 -10.37 0.81 -16.83
C GLU A 146 -9.34 -0.16 -16.23
N ASP A 147 -8.31 0.37 -15.55
CA ASP A 147 -7.26 -0.43 -14.92
C ASP A 147 -7.86 -1.40 -13.87
N LEU A 148 -8.83 -0.93 -13.06
CA LEU A 148 -9.52 -1.77 -12.08
C LEU A 148 -10.34 -2.90 -12.74
N LYS A 149 -11.02 -2.61 -13.86
CA LYS A 149 -11.78 -3.63 -14.61
C LYS A 149 -10.85 -4.71 -15.16
N GLU A 150 -9.63 -4.37 -15.54
CA GLU A 150 -8.64 -5.37 -15.97
C GLU A 150 -8.20 -6.30 -14.83
N MET A 151 -8.07 -5.79 -13.59
CA MET A 151 -7.84 -6.66 -12.42
C MET A 151 -8.96 -7.66 -12.24
N MET A 152 -10.22 -7.21 -12.23
CA MET A 152 -11.35 -8.07 -11.90
C MET A 152 -11.59 -9.16 -12.94
N LYS A 153 -11.30 -8.90 -14.22
CA LYS A 153 -11.39 -9.91 -15.29
C LYS A 153 -10.44 -11.09 -15.09
N SER A 154 -9.35 -10.90 -14.35
CA SER A 154 -8.38 -11.97 -14.08
C SER A 154 -8.85 -12.96 -13.01
N VAL A 155 -9.91 -12.64 -12.25
CA VAL A 155 -10.51 -13.48 -11.21
C VAL A 155 -11.55 -14.47 -11.78
N GLU A 156 -12.09 -14.20 -12.97
CA GLU A 156 -13.14 -15.06 -13.59
C GLU A 156 -12.59 -16.31 -14.32
N LYS A 157 -11.32 -16.70 -14.13
CA LYS A 157 -10.72 -17.82 -14.88
C LYS A 157 -10.12 -18.91 -14.01
#